data_AF-A0A535QA71-F1
#
_entry.id   AF-A0A535QA71-F1
#
_cell.length_a   1.000
_cell.length_b   1.000
_cell.length_c   1.000
_cell.angle_alpha   90.00
_cell.angle_beta   90.00
_cell.angle_gamma   90.00
#
_symmetry.space_group_name_H-M   'P 1'
#
loop_
_entity.id
_entity.type
_entity.pdbx_description
1 polymer ?
#
loop_
_entity_poly.entity_id
_entity_poly.type
_entity_poly.pdbx_seq_one_letter_code
_entity_poly.pdbx_strand_id
1 'polypeptide(L)'
;MRRTVAFLAAGLLGVVALLTGLSLDSYLHARDPSLAHREGIFTLTNPGHVLLGIGIGLVVVGVVGAAYTSLPYGVWVRRGLLAGALALLVVSGDIAGWAASVERSGLTSSATTNHNHTSAALERQPTATELAAAAKLVADTKASVARYASLNAAIAAGYKPMEPTGDQVVHYVNPSYLTDADILNPEHVQSLIYFNGKQGRVLIGAMYIMPRSFEPGPQVGGPLTVWHQHSNICFDDVSGIAVAFVDDPGSNANEKSGSCPRGSTHKTTPQMLHVWLIDNPDGPFASTMAPDVLGTTAAIT
;
A
#
# COMPACT_ATOMS: atom_id res chain seq x y z
N MET A 1 11.39 43.36 29.35
CA MET A 1 11.09 43.62 27.91
C MET A 1 12.14 43.05 26.96
N ARG A 2 13.40 43.50 26.93
CA ARG A 2 14.43 42.98 25.97
C ARG A 2 14.61 41.46 25.96
N ARG A 3 14.63 40.80 27.12
CA ARG A 3 14.77 39.33 27.23
C ARG A 3 13.54 38.58 26.72
N THR A 4 12.35 39.09 27.01
CA THR A 4 11.08 38.50 26.55
C THR A 4 10.96 38.57 25.03
N VAL A 5 11.35 39.69 24.42
CA VAL A 5 11.39 39.85 22.96
C VAL A 5 12.35 38.84 22.32
N ALA A 6 13.52 38.58 22.93
CA ALA A 6 14.47 37.59 22.43
C ALA A 6 13.88 36.16 22.45
N PHE A 7 13.15 35.79 23.51
CA PHE A 7 12.50 34.47 23.59
C PHE A 7 11.33 34.33 22.63
N LEU A 8 10.52 35.38 22.46
CA LEU A 8 9.46 35.38 21.45
C LEU A 8 10.02 35.26 20.03
N ALA A 9 11.13 35.94 19.74
CA ALA A 9 11.83 35.81 18.46
C ALA A 9 12.38 34.39 18.24
N ALA A 10 12.96 33.76 19.26
CA ALA A 10 13.41 32.36 19.19
C ALA A 10 12.22 31.41 18.92
N GLY A 11 11.08 31.62 19.57
CA GLY A 11 9.87 30.84 19.32
C GLY A 11 9.35 31.00 17.88
N LEU A 12 9.32 32.24 17.37
CA LEU A 12 8.91 32.51 15.98
C LEU A 12 9.84 31.83 14.97
N LEU A 13 11.16 31.92 15.18
CA LEU A 13 12.15 31.23 14.35
C LEU A 13 11.97 29.70 14.39
N GLY A 14 11.61 29.16 15.56
CA GLY A 14 11.27 27.75 15.72
C GLY A 14 10.06 27.33 14.89
N VAL A 15 8.98 28.12 14.88
CA VAL A 15 7.79 27.84 14.04
C VAL A 15 8.13 27.88 12.55
N VAL A 16 8.93 28.87 12.12
CA VAL A 16 9.39 28.95 10.72
C VAL A 16 10.21 27.72 10.34
N ALA A 17 11.12 27.27 11.21
CA ALA A 17 11.91 26.06 10.99
C ALA A 17 11.02 24.81 10.92
N LEU A 18 9.96 24.70 11.72
CA LEU A 18 9.00 23.59 11.66
C LEU A 18 8.26 23.53 10.34
N LEU A 19 7.68 24.65 9.90
CA LEU A 19 6.93 24.71 8.64
C LEU A 19 7.83 24.43 7.43
N THR A 20 9.06 24.95 7.48
CA THR A 20 10.07 24.71 6.42
C THR A 20 10.51 23.25 6.42
N GLY A 21 10.77 22.67 7.60
CA GLY A 21 11.14 21.27 7.76
C GLY A 21 10.05 20.33 7.24
N LEU A 22 8.79 20.58 7.60
CA LEU A 22 7.65 19.79 7.13
C LEU A 22 7.47 19.89 5.60
N SER A 23 7.62 21.10 5.03
CA SER A 23 7.50 21.30 3.58
C SER A 23 8.61 20.59 2.82
N LEU A 24 9.84 20.65 3.34
CA LEU A 24 11.00 19.99 2.75
C LEU A 24 10.87 18.47 2.85
N ASP A 25 10.45 17.96 4.00
CA ASP A 25 10.21 16.54 4.23
C ASP A 25 9.15 15.99 3.27
N SER A 26 8.01 16.67 3.17
CA SER A 26 6.93 16.32 2.23
C SER A 26 7.42 16.30 0.77
N TYR A 27 8.27 17.26 0.39
CA TYR A 27 8.85 17.32 -0.95
C TYR A 27 9.83 16.17 -1.22
N LEU A 28 10.66 15.80 -0.23
CA LEU A 28 11.59 14.68 -0.35
C LEU A 28 10.83 13.35 -0.48
N HIS A 29 9.83 13.12 0.36
CA HIS A 29 8.96 11.94 0.26
C HIS A 29 8.14 11.89 -1.04
N ALA A 30 7.74 13.05 -1.59
CA ALA A 30 7.08 13.09 -2.89
C ALA A 30 8.03 12.73 -4.05
N ARG A 31 9.32 13.07 -3.95
CA ARG A 31 10.33 12.71 -4.96
C ARG A 31 10.82 11.29 -4.81
N ASP A 32 10.92 10.80 -3.58
CA ASP A 32 11.34 9.43 -3.27
C ASP A 32 10.44 8.85 -2.16
N PRO A 33 9.34 8.20 -2.54
CA PRO A 33 8.42 7.56 -1.61
C PRO A 33 9.07 6.48 -0.74
N SER A 34 10.20 5.91 -1.18
CA SER A 34 10.91 4.88 -0.43
C SER A 34 11.66 5.40 0.80
N LEU A 35 11.80 6.73 0.96
CA LEU A 35 12.31 7.36 2.17
C LEU A 35 11.48 7.00 3.42
N ALA A 36 10.15 6.87 3.28
CA ALA A 36 9.26 6.57 4.41
C ALA A 36 9.57 5.25 5.12
N HIS A 37 10.26 4.33 4.45
CA HIS A 37 10.61 3.01 4.97
C HIS A 37 12.08 2.93 5.42
N ARG A 38 12.90 3.91 5.06
CA ARG A 38 14.35 3.96 5.37
C ARG A 38 14.67 4.95 6.49
N GLU A 39 13.77 5.88 6.72
CA GLU A 39 13.94 6.99 7.65
C GLU A 39 12.98 6.85 8.82
N GLY A 40 13.54 6.80 10.04
CA GLY A 40 12.74 6.96 11.25
C GLY A 40 12.40 8.44 11.47
N ILE A 41 11.41 8.72 12.34
CA ILE A 41 10.87 10.06 12.67
C ILE A 41 11.94 11.14 12.97
N PHE A 42 13.17 10.76 13.35
CA PHE A 42 14.29 11.69 13.63
C PHE A 42 15.61 11.28 12.98
N THR A 43 15.59 10.82 11.72
CA THR A 43 16.84 10.54 10.98
C THR A 43 17.58 11.83 10.63
N LEU A 44 18.82 11.96 11.11
CA LEU A 44 19.65 13.15 10.90
C LEU A 44 20.16 13.32 9.45
N THR A 45 19.96 12.31 8.61
CA THR A 45 20.29 12.35 7.17
C THR A 45 19.26 13.12 6.35
N ASN A 46 18.02 13.22 6.83
CA ASN A 46 16.97 14.01 6.18
C ASN A 46 17.01 15.46 6.70
N PRO A 47 17.29 16.45 5.84
CA PRO A 47 17.36 17.84 6.26
C PRO A 47 16.01 18.39 6.78
N GLY A 48 14.89 17.83 6.34
CA GLY A 48 13.54 18.11 6.84
C GLY A 48 13.39 17.71 8.31
N HIS A 49 13.77 16.47 8.67
CA HIS A 49 13.77 15.98 10.05
C HIS A 49 14.67 16.82 10.97
N VAL A 50 15.86 17.20 10.50
CA VAL A 50 16.77 18.05 11.26
C VAL A 50 16.15 19.43 11.54
N LEU A 51 15.53 20.05 10.52
CA LEU A 51 14.82 21.33 10.66
C LEU A 51 13.63 21.22 11.62
N LEU A 52 12.88 20.12 11.57
CA LEU A 52 11.79 19.85 12.51
C LEU A 52 12.31 19.76 13.95
N GLY A 53 13.38 19.00 14.19
CA GLY A 53 14.01 18.87 15.50
C GLY A 53 14.53 20.20 16.06
N ILE A 54 15.23 20.98 15.24
CA ILE A 54 15.70 22.33 15.60
C ILE A 54 14.52 23.25 15.91
N GLY A 55 13.47 23.20 15.10
CA GLY A 55 12.26 23.98 15.26
C GLY A 55 11.54 23.70 16.59
N ILE A 56 11.38 22.43 16.96
CA ILE A 56 10.82 22.02 18.26
C ILE A 56 11.65 22.63 19.39
N GLY A 57 12.98 22.47 19.36
CA GLY A 57 13.86 23.01 20.39
C GLY A 57 13.74 24.52 20.57
N LEU A 58 13.70 25.27 19.47
CA LEU A 58 13.56 26.72 19.48
C LEU A 58 12.19 27.19 20.00
N VAL A 59 11.10 26.49 19.63
CA VAL A 59 9.76 26.77 20.18
C VAL A 59 9.74 26.54 21.68
N VAL A 60 10.29 25.44 22.18
CA VAL A 60 10.34 25.14 23.61
C VAL A 60 11.14 26.21 24.36
N VAL A 61 12.34 26.55 23.89
CA VAL A 61 13.17 27.60 24.49
C VAL A 61 12.45 28.95 24.48
N GLY A 62 11.77 29.28 23.38
CA GLY A 62 11.03 30.53 23.22
C GLY A 62 9.84 30.62 24.17
N VAL A 63 9.01 29.59 24.25
CA VAL A 63 7.82 29.56 25.12
C VAL A 63 8.23 29.57 26.60
N VAL A 64 9.17 28.70 26.98
CA VAL A 64 9.65 28.59 28.37
C VAL A 64 10.34 29.89 28.82
N GLY A 65 11.22 30.43 27.98
CA GLY A 65 11.93 31.66 28.29
C GLY A 65 11.03 32.90 28.33
N ALA A 66 10.02 32.96 27.44
CA ALA A 66 9.01 34.01 27.47
C ALA A 66 8.20 33.92 28.78
N ALA A 67 7.67 32.74 29.11
CA ALA A 67 6.90 32.50 30.34
C ALA A 67 7.70 32.84 31.61
N TYR A 68 8.99 32.50 31.65
CA TYR A 68 9.85 32.80 32.79
C TYR A 68 10.12 34.31 32.98
N THR A 69 10.06 35.09 31.90
CA THR A 69 10.38 36.52 31.92
C THR A 69 9.16 37.43 31.97
N SER A 70 7.98 36.97 31.55
CA SER A 70 6.76 37.78 31.45
C SER A 70 5.74 37.54 32.57
N LEU A 71 5.73 36.35 33.20
CA LEU A 71 4.69 36.01 34.17
C LEU A 71 5.04 36.51 35.60
N PRO A 72 4.15 37.28 36.25
CA PRO A 72 4.35 37.83 37.60
C PRO A 72 4.04 36.80 38.71
N TYR A 73 4.44 35.53 38.53
CA TYR A 73 4.17 34.46 39.50
C TYR A 73 5.42 34.07 40.29
N GLY A 74 5.20 33.61 41.53
CA GLY A 74 6.23 33.09 42.42
C GLY A 74 6.98 31.90 41.82
N VAL A 75 8.24 31.72 42.25
CA VAL A 75 9.22 30.76 41.68
C VAL A 75 8.67 29.32 41.55
N TRP A 76 7.77 28.92 42.44
CA TRP A 76 7.11 27.61 42.44
C TRP A 76 6.15 27.38 41.26
N VAL A 77 5.37 28.39 40.86
CA VAL A 77 4.46 28.29 39.70
C VAL A 77 5.25 28.19 38.40
N ARG A 78 6.38 28.92 38.31
CA ARG A 78 7.29 28.84 37.15
C ARG A 78 7.92 27.45 37.00
N ARG A 79 8.30 26.82 38.12
CA ARG A 79 8.81 25.44 38.15
C ARG A 79 7.73 24.42 37.76
N GLY A 80 6.48 24.64 38.17
CA GLY A 80 5.34 23.79 37.79
C GLY A 80 5.05 23.80 36.29
N LEU A 81 5.04 24.98 35.66
CA LEU A 81 4.85 25.11 34.20
C LEU A 81 6.00 24.46 33.41
N LEU A 82 7.23 24.62 33.89
CA LEU A 82 8.41 23.95 33.32
C LEU A 82 8.30 22.42 33.39
N ALA A 83 7.93 21.88 34.56
CA ALA A 83 7.74 20.44 34.73
C ALA A 83 6.59 19.91 33.87
N GLY A 84 5.49 20.66 33.75
CA GLY A 84 4.36 20.32 32.89
C GLY A 84 4.71 20.30 31.40
N ALA A 85 5.48 21.29 30.93
CA ALA A 85 5.95 21.32 29.55
C ALA A 85 6.94 20.17 29.24
N LEU A 86 7.84 19.86 30.18
CA LEU A 86 8.75 18.71 30.05
C LEU A 86 7.98 17.38 30.03
N ALA A 87 6.99 17.22 30.91
CA ALA A 87 6.15 16.03 30.97
C ALA A 87 5.35 15.85 29.68
N LEU A 88 4.78 16.92 29.12
CA LEU A 88 4.07 16.89 27.83
C LEU A 88 4.99 16.46 26.69
N LEU A 89 6.24 16.94 26.65
CA LEU A 89 7.23 16.52 25.63
C LEU A 89 7.62 15.05 25.76
N VAL A 90 7.81 14.55 26.98
CA VAL A 90 8.11 13.12 27.23
C VAL A 90 6.92 12.25 26.81
N VAL A 91 5.71 12.59 27.27
CA VAL A 91 4.48 11.84 26.94
C VAL A 91 4.19 11.85 25.43
N SER A 92 4.42 12.97 24.73
CA SER A 92 4.24 13.00 23.27
C SER A 92 5.32 12.20 22.52
N GLY A 93 6.55 12.14 23.03
CA GLY A 93 7.58 11.23 22.53
C GLY A 93 7.22 9.76 22.73
N ASP A 94 6.67 9.40 23.89
CA ASP A 94 6.24 8.04 24.20
C ASP A 94 5.05 7.58 23.34
N ILE A 95 4.10 8.47 23.06
CA ILE A 95 2.96 8.19 22.16
C ILE A 95 3.43 7.95 20.73
N ALA A 96 4.40 8.72 20.22
CA ALA A 96 4.99 8.48 18.90
C ALA A 96 5.75 7.15 18.84
N GLY A 97 6.48 6.80 19.90
CA GLY A 97 7.14 5.50 20.05
C GLY A 97 6.15 4.33 20.12
N TRP A 98 5.02 4.51 20.79
CA TRP A 98 3.94 3.52 20.86
C TRP A 98 3.22 3.35 19.53
N ALA A 99 2.89 4.43 18.83
CA ALA A 99 2.28 4.39 17.49
C ALA A 99 3.15 3.61 16.49
N ALA A 100 4.47 3.85 16.49
CA ALA A 100 5.43 3.10 15.68
C ALA A 100 5.56 1.62 16.12
N SER A 101 5.20 1.28 17.37
CA SER A 101 5.16 -0.11 17.85
C SER A 101 3.88 -0.83 17.43
N VAL A 102 2.73 -0.15 17.40
CA VAL A 102 1.45 -0.72 16.96
C VAL A 102 1.50 -1.07 15.47
N GLU A 103 2.16 -0.24 14.66
CA GLU A 103 2.40 -0.50 13.24
C GLU A 103 3.27 -1.75 13.01
N ARG A 104 4.26 -2.01 13.89
CA ARG A 104 5.04 -3.26 13.88
C ARG A 104 4.24 -4.48 14.36
N SER A 105 3.34 -4.31 15.31
CA SER A 105 2.52 -5.41 15.85
C SER A 105 1.40 -5.82 14.88
N GLY A 106 0.87 -4.88 14.09
CA GLY A 106 -0.12 -5.17 13.04
C GLY A 106 0.37 -6.18 11.99
N LEU A 107 1.67 -6.16 11.68
CA LEU A 107 2.32 -7.10 10.76
C LEU A 107 2.42 -8.54 11.30
N THR A 108 2.16 -8.77 12.60
CA THR A 108 2.34 -10.09 13.24
C THR A 108 1.05 -10.83 13.56
N SER A 109 -0.13 -10.23 13.37
CA SER A 109 -1.40 -10.82 13.83
C SER A 109 -2.29 -11.43 12.73
N SER A 110 -1.94 -11.34 11.45
CA SER A 110 -2.66 -12.03 10.36
C SER A 110 -2.10 -13.43 10.06
N ALA A 111 -1.94 -14.26 11.10
CA ALA A 111 -1.68 -15.69 10.94
C ALA A 111 -2.86 -16.49 11.50
N THR A 112 -3.99 -16.45 10.79
CA THR A 112 -5.06 -17.45 10.94
C THR A 112 -5.08 -18.34 9.70
N THR A 113 -5.11 -19.64 9.98
CA THR A 113 -4.86 -20.77 9.08
C THR A 113 -5.69 -20.73 7.79
N ASN A 114 -5.04 -20.49 6.66
CA ASN A 114 -5.45 -20.99 5.34
C ASN A 114 -4.19 -21.40 4.58
N HIS A 115 -4.18 -22.63 4.07
CA HIS A 115 -3.02 -23.26 3.47
C HIS A 115 -2.73 -22.66 2.09
N ASN A 116 -2.00 -21.54 2.05
CA ASN A 116 -1.45 -20.98 0.83
C ASN A 116 0.07 -21.26 0.79
N HIS A 117 0.59 -21.65 -0.38
CA HIS A 117 1.99 -22.06 -0.58
C HIS A 117 3.01 -20.88 -0.57
N THR A 118 2.70 -19.79 0.13
CA THR A 118 3.48 -18.55 0.14
C THR A 118 4.51 -18.42 1.27
N SER A 119 4.65 -19.42 2.15
CA SER A 119 5.47 -19.29 3.36
C SER A 119 7.00 -19.30 3.17
N ALA A 120 7.53 -19.31 1.94
CA ALA A 120 8.99 -19.36 1.71
C ALA A 120 9.61 -18.02 1.28
N ALA A 121 8.82 -16.98 0.99
CA ALA A 121 9.34 -15.69 0.51
C ALA A 121 9.48 -14.60 1.60
N LEU A 122 9.05 -14.85 2.83
CA LEU A 122 8.97 -13.82 3.90
C LEU A 122 10.16 -13.77 4.87
N GLU A 123 11.31 -14.39 4.56
CA GLU A 123 12.44 -14.40 5.52
C GLU A 123 13.42 -13.22 5.39
N ARG A 124 13.31 -12.36 4.37
CA ARG A 124 14.16 -11.17 4.28
C ARG A 124 13.39 -9.91 3.94
N GLN A 125 13.86 -8.80 4.49
CA GLN A 125 13.41 -7.47 4.08
C GLN A 125 13.86 -7.18 2.63
N PRO A 126 13.06 -6.43 1.85
CA PRO A 126 13.47 -5.99 0.52
C PRO A 126 14.69 -5.07 0.62
N THR A 127 15.59 -5.17 -0.35
CA THR A 127 16.69 -4.22 -0.50
C THR A 127 16.16 -2.86 -0.97
N ALA A 128 16.97 -1.80 -0.84
CA ALA A 128 16.58 -0.47 -1.32
C ALA A 128 16.31 -0.45 -2.84
N THR A 129 17.06 -1.23 -3.62
CA THR A 129 16.87 -1.35 -5.08
C THR A 129 15.56 -2.06 -5.40
N GLU A 130 15.24 -3.14 -4.69
CA GLU A 130 13.97 -3.87 -4.85
C GLU A 130 12.77 -3.02 -4.46
N LEU A 131 12.87 -2.29 -3.34
CA LEU A 131 11.82 -1.37 -2.92
C LEU A 131 11.59 -0.26 -3.97
N ALA A 132 12.67 0.32 -4.51
CA ALA A 132 12.57 1.32 -5.56
C ALA A 132 11.96 0.74 -6.86
N ALA A 133 12.34 -0.47 -7.26
CA ALA A 133 11.79 -1.14 -8.42
C ALA A 133 10.31 -1.51 -8.24
N ALA A 134 9.92 -1.98 -7.06
CA ALA A 134 8.53 -2.24 -6.68
C ALA A 134 7.69 -0.96 -6.74
N ALA A 135 8.15 0.13 -6.11
CA ALA A 135 7.48 1.43 -6.16
C ALA A 135 7.36 1.98 -7.59
N LYS A 136 8.41 1.84 -8.39
CA LYS A 136 8.40 2.21 -9.80
C LYS A 136 7.36 1.41 -10.59
N LEU A 137 7.31 0.10 -10.42
CA LEU A 137 6.33 -0.76 -11.10
C LEU A 137 4.90 -0.35 -10.76
N VAL A 138 4.58 -0.07 -9.49
CA VAL A 138 3.25 0.44 -9.09
C VAL A 138 2.95 1.77 -9.76
N ALA A 139 3.88 2.73 -9.70
CA ALA A 139 3.69 4.07 -10.24
C ALA A 139 3.49 4.05 -11.77
N ASP A 140 4.35 3.33 -12.50
CA ASP A 140 4.27 3.23 -13.95
C ASP A 140 2.99 2.50 -14.38
N THR A 141 2.64 1.40 -13.69
CA THR A 141 1.39 0.66 -13.97
C THR A 141 0.19 1.59 -13.79
N LYS A 142 0.11 2.31 -12.67
CA LYS A 142 -0.99 3.24 -12.37
C LYS A 142 -1.10 4.35 -13.41
N ALA A 143 0.03 4.94 -13.81
CA ALA A 143 0.05 5.97 -14.83
C ALA A 143 -0.42 5.44 -16.19
N SER A 144 0.05 4.25 -16.57
CA SER A 144 -0.25 3.66 -17.86
C SER A 144 -1.73 3.24 -17.97
N VAL A 145 -2.24 2.49 -16.99
CA VAL A 145 -3.62 1.97 -17.02
C VAL A 145 -4.68 3.04 -16.76
N ALA A 146 -4.30 4.26 -16.40
CA ALA A 146 -5.24 5.38 -16.22
C ALA A 146 -6.09 5.64 -17.49
N ARG A 147 -5.56 5.35 -18.68
CA ARG A 147 -6.31 5.43 -19.95
C ARG A 147 -7.50 4.46 -20.02
N TYR A 148 -7.50 3.43 -19.18
CA TYR A 148 -8.54 2.42 -19.07
C TYR A 148 -9.45 2.64 -17.85
N ALA A 149 -9.46 3.84 -17.26
CA ALA A 149 -10.38 4.15 -16.15
C ALA A 149 -11.85 3.82 -16.50
N SER A 150 -12.23 4.01 -17.77
CA SER A 150 -13.50 3.52 -18.31
C SER A 150 -13.35 2.11 -18.88
N LEU A 151 -14.26 1.20 -18.50
CA LEU A 151 -14.31 -0.14 -19.08
C LEU A 151 -14.47 -0.10 -20.62
N ASN A 152 -15.21 0.87 -21.16
CA ASN A 152 -15.40 0.99 -22.61
C ASN A 152 -14.07 1.25 -23.33
N ALA A 153 -13.14 1.98 -22.70
CA ALA A 153 -11.81 2.20 -23.25
C ALA A 153 -10.98 0.90 -23.27
N ALA A 154 -11.08 0.08 -22.23
CA ALA A 154 -10.44 -1.24 -22.21
C ALA A 154 -11.02 -2.17 -23.28
N ILE A 155 -12.35 -2.26 -23.39
CA ILE A 155 -13.01 -3.08 -24.43
C ILE A 155 -12.60 -2.61 -25.84
N ALA A 156 -12.56 -1.30 -26.07
CA ALA A 156 -12.11 -0.73 -27.34
C ALA A 156 -10.63 -1.05 -27.65
N ALA A 157 -9.81 -1.22 -26.62
CA ALA A 157 -8.41 -1.64 -26.74
C ALA A 157 -8.22 -3.17 -26.85
N GLY A 158 -9.31 -3.95 -26.90
CA GLY A 158 -9.28 -5.39 -27.13
C GLY A 158 -9.32 -6.27 -25.87
N TYR A 159 -9.52 -5.67 -24.69
CA TYR A 159 -9.71 -6.41 -23.46
C TYR A 159 -11.09 -7.09 -23.42
N LYS A 160 -11.12 -8.33 -22.92
CA LYS A 160 -12.31 -9.19 -22.85
C LYS A 160 -12.49 -9.73 -21.42
N PRO A 161 -13.72 -9.88 -20.93
CA PRO A 161 -13.95 -10.40 -19.59
C PRO A 161 -13.45 -11.85 -19.47
N MET A 162 -12.82 -12.17 -18.34
CA MET A 162 -12.42 -13.53 -17.97
C MET A 162 -13.45 -14.19 -17.05
N GLU A 163 -14.29 -13.42 -16.37
CA GLU A 163 -15.40 -13.87 -15.52
C GLU A 163 -16.75 -13.33 -16.06
N PRO A 164 -17.89 -13.87 -15.62
CA PRO A 164 -19.19 -13.25 -15.84
C PRO A 164 -19.18 -11.75 -15.48
N THR A 165 -19.60 -10.89 -16.41
CA THR A 165 -19.46 -9.43 -16.24
C THR A 165 -20.29 -8.83 -15.09
N GLY A 166 -21.21 -9.62 -14.53
CA GLY A 166 -22.03 -9.26 -13.38
C GLY A 166 -21.34 -9.50 -12.03
N ASP A 167 -20.22 -10.22 -12.00
CA ASP A 167 -19.50 -10.53 -10.77
C ASP A 167 -18.92 -9.27 -10.14
N GLN A 168 -18.66 -9.32 -8.84
CA GLN A 168 -18.30 -8.11 -8.11
C GLN A 168 -16.91 -7.58 -8.50
N VAL A 169 -15.97 -8.48 -8.76
CA VAL A 169 -14.67 -8.17 -9.36
C VAL A 169 -14.56 -8.96 -10.65
N VAL A 170 -14.17 -8.28 -11.72
CA VAL A 170 -14.04 -8.88 -13.05
C VAL A 170 -12.70 -8.48 -13.62
N HIS A 171 -11.92 -9.48 -14.02
CA HIS A 171 -10.72 -9.35 -14.80
C HIS A 171 -11.11 -9.22 -16.28
N TYR A 172 -10.55 -8.21 -16.93
CA TYR A 172 -10.61 -8.07 -18.37
C TYR A 172 -9.21 -8.31 -18.90
N VAL A 173 -9.03 -9.39 -19.64
CA VAL A 173 -7.75 -9.84 -20.21
C VAL A 173 -7.61 -9.38 -21.65
N ASN A 174 -6.40 -9.04 -22.09
CA ASN A 174 -6.12 -8.78 -23.49
C ASN A 174 -5.45 -10.02 -24.12
N PRO A 175 -6.15 -10.81 -24.95
CA PRO A 175 -5.60 -12.04 -25.50
C PRO A 175 -4.33 -11.83 -26.34
N SER A 176 -4.19 -10.66 -26.98
CA SER A 176 -2.99 -10.35 -27.77
C SER A 176 -1.75 -10.15 -26.90
N TYR A 177 -1.93 -9.84 -25.61
CA TYR A 177 -0.83 -9.59 -24.67
C TYR A 177 -0.48 -10.85 -23.85
N LEU A 178 -1.34 -11.88 -23.86
CA LEU A 178 -1.09 -13.12 -23.12
C LEU A 178 0.00 -13.99 -23.75
N THR A 179 0.25 -13.82 -25.05
CA THR A 179 1.18 -14.64 -25.83
C THR A 179 2.43 -13.88 -26.27
N ASP A 180 2.54 -12.60 -25.91
CA ASP A 180 3.74 -11.83 -26.20
C ASP A 180 4.91 -12.23 -25.27
N ALA A 181 6.07 -11.62 -25.46
CA ALA A 181 7.23 -11.82 -24.58
C ALA A 181 7.39 -10.69 -23.54
N ASP A 182 6.41 -9.79 -23.43
CA ASP A 182 6.49 -8.58 -22.62
C ASP A 182 6.12 -8.90 -21.17
N ILE A 183 7.14 -9.06 -20.34
CA ILE A 183 6.98 -9.31 -18.91
C ILE A 183 7.15 -7.98 -18.15
N LEU A 184 6.17 -7.64 -17.31
CA LEU A 184 6.15 -6.40 -16.52
C LEU A 184 6.31 -5.13 -17.36
N ASN A 185 5.63 -5.06 -18.51
CA ASN A 185 5.55 -3.84 -19.32
C ASN A 185 4.26 -3.06 -18.99
N PRO A 186 4.33 -1.89 -18.32
CA PRO A 186 3.15 -1.09 -17.96
C PRO A 186 2.31 -0.65 -19.16
N GLU A 187 2.92 -0.49 -20.34
CA GLU A 187 2.17 -0.14 -21.55
C GLU A 187 1.41 -1.32 -22.15
N HIS A 188 1.68 -2.55 -21.68
CA HIS A 188 1.19 -3.81 -22.22
C HIS A 188 0.71 -4.76 -21.10
N VAL A 189 -0.22 -4.27 -20.27
CA VAL A 189 -0.76 -5.03 -19.13
C VAL A 189 -1.72 -6.12 -19.60
N GLN A 190 -1.46 -7.38 -19.23
CA GLN A 190 -2.25 -8.54 -19.66
C GLN A 190 -3.70 -8.54 -19.13
N SER A 191 -3.94 -8.03 -17.91
CA SER A 191 -5.26 -8.04 -17.28
C SER A 191 -5.55 -6.76 -16.49
N LEU A 192 -6.76 -6.23 -16.65
CA LEU A 192 -7.29 -5.08 -15.92
C LEU A 192 -8.41 -5.52 -15.00
N ILE A 193 -8.43 -5.00 -13.77
CA ILE A 193 -9.32 -5.49 -12.71
C ILE A 193 -10.33 -4.40 -12.37
N TYR A 194 -11.60 -4.71 -12.58
CA TYR A 194 -12.69 -3.79 -12.30
C TYR A 194 -13.56 -4.29 -11.16
N PHE A 195 -13.95 -3.37 -10.28
CA PHE A 195 -14.92 -3.59 -9.22
C PHE A 195 -16.27 -3.00 -9.61
N ASN A 196 -17.32 -3.81 -9.51
CA ASN A 196 -18.72 -3.42 -9.69
C ASN A 196 -19.27 -2.87 -8.37
N GLY A 197 -18.96 -1.61 -8.07
CA GLY A 197 -19.44 -0.92 -6.88
C GLY A 197 -20.86 -0.33 -7.05
N LYS A 198 -21.46 0.08 -5.92
CA LYS A 198 -22.78 0.74 -5.90
C LYS A 198 -22.84 2.03 -6.74
N GLN A 199 -21.70 2.72 -6.86
CA GLN A 199 -21.56 3.99 -7.59
C GLN A 199 -21.19 3.77 -9.06
N GLY A 200 -21.06 2.52 -9.50
CA GLY A 200 -20.61 2.14 -10.83
C GLY A 200 -19.32 1.33 -10.79
N ARG A 201 -18.88 0.97 -12.00
CA ARG A 201 -17.67 0.17 -12.21
C ARG A 201 -16.42 1.03 -12.10
N VAL A 202 -15.44 0.56 -11.33
CA VAL A 202 -14.17 1.29 -11.07
C VAL A 202 -12.99 0.38 -11.39
N LEU A 203 -11.97 0.90 -12.06
CA LEU A 203 -10.70 0.20 -12.24
C LEU A 203 -9.94 0.20 -10.91
N ILE A 204 -9.70 -0.97 -10.33
CA ILE A 204 -9.09 -1.12 -9.00
C ILE A 204 -7.70 -1.76 -9.04
N GLY A 205 -7.35 -2.42 -10.14
CA GLY A 205 -6.10 -3.17 -10.24
C GLY A 205 -5.68 -3.46 -11.67
N ALA A 206 -4.45 -3.93 -11.79
CA ALA A 206 -3.87 -4.51 -12.98
C ALA A 206 -3.21 -5.83 -12.59
N MET A 207 -3.06 -6.74 -13.54
CA MET A 207 -2.38 -8.00 -13.32
C MET A 207 -1.51 -8.35 -14.52
N TYR A 208 -0.24 -8.61 -14.24
CA TYR A 208 0.71 -9.15 -15.21
C TYR A 208 0.63 -10.67 -15.18
N ILE A 209 0.66 -11.30 -16.34
CA ILE A 209 0.54 -12.76 -16.47
C ILE A 209 1.73 -13.22 -17.29
N MET A 210 2.45 -14.24 -16.79
CA MET A 210 3.54 -14.85 -17.51
C MET A 210 3.03 -15.50 -18.82
N PRO A 211 3.76 -15.38 -19.93
CA PRO A 211 3.32 -15.91 -21.22
C PRO A 211 3.35 -17.44 -21.29
N ARG A 212 4.01 -18.10 -20.33
CA ARG A 212 4.15 -19.54 -20.24
C ARG A 212 3.88 -20.02 -18.83
N SER A 213 3.15 -21.13 -18.74
CA SER A 213 2.97 -21.84 -17.47
C SER A 213 4.29 -22.40 -16.96
N PHE A 214 4.43 -22.51 -15.64
CA PHE A 214 5.59 -23.07 -14.93
C PHE A 214 6.91 -22.28 -15.08
N GLU A 215 6.91 -21.11 -15.75
CA GLU A 215 8.03 -20.18 -15.70
C GLU A 215 7.82 -19.18 -14.55
N PRO A 216 8.83 -18.98 -13.67
CA PRO A 216 8.70 -18.04 -12.56
C PRO A 216 8.75 -16.60 -13.08
N GLY A 217 7.90 -15.75 -12.52
CA GLY A 217 7.93 -14.32 -12.79
C GLY A 217 9.16 -13.63 -12.17
N PRO A 218 9.65 -12.53 -12.76
CA PRO A 218 10.79 -11.80 -12.25
C PRO A 218 10.47 -11.11 -10.91
N GLN A 219 11.35 -11.32 -9.93
CA GLN A 219 11.23 -10.75 -8.59
C GLN A 219 11.85 -9.36 -8.48
N VAL A 220 11.34 -8.40 -9.27
CA VAL A 220 11.88 -7.03 -9.31
C VAL A 220 11.78 -6.32 -7.96
N GLY A 221 10.75 -6.65 -7.16
CA GLY A 221 10.56 -6.15 -5.79
C GLY A 221 11.05 -7.10 -4.70
N GLY A 222 11.80 -8.14 -5.07
CA GLY A 222 12.22 -9.20 -4.16
C GLY A 222 11.02 -9.83 -3.44
N PRO A 223 10.97 -9.82 -2.09
CA PRO A 223 9.87 -10.39 -1.33
C PRO A 223 8.53 -9.64 -1.50
N LEU A 224 8.52 -8.44 -2.09
CA LEU A 224 7.30 -7.64 -2.28
C LEU A 224 6.48 -8.06 -3.50
N THR A 225 7.12 -8.56 -4.57
CA THR A 225 6.41 -8.96 -5.79
C THR A 225 5.88 -10.38 -5.65
N VAL A 226 4.62 -10.54 -5.25
CA VAL A 226 4.05 -11.86 -4.94
C VAL A 226 3.46 -12.50 -6.21
N TRP A 227 4.32 -13.11 -7.01
CA TRP A 227 3.89 -13.99 -8.09
C TRP A 227 3.22 -15.24 -7.52
N HIS A 228 2.05 -15.58 -8.05
CA HIS A 228 1.28 -16.77 -7.65
C HIS A 228 0.59 -17.38 -8.87
N GLN A 229 0.02 -18.57 -8.71
CA GLN A 229 -0.73 -19.26 -9.76
C GLN A 229 -1.95 -19.92 -9.13
N HIS A 230 -2.97 -20.15 -9.93
CA HIS A 230 -4.17 -20.88 -9.52
C HIS A 230 -4.21 -22.24 -10.20
N SER A 231 -4.58 -23.27 -9.45
CA SER A 231 -4.83 -24.62 -9.98
C SER A 231 -6.28 -25.07 -9.76
N ASN A 232 -7.11 -24.23 -9.16
CA ASN A 232 -8.48 -24.54 -8.77
C ASN A 232 -9.53 -23.77 -9.60
N ILE A 233 -9.16 -22.88 -10.51
CA ILE A 233 -10.14 -22.17 -11.35
C ILE A 233 -10.65 -23.09 -12.44
N CYS A 234 -11.96 -23.21 -12.57
CA CYS A 234 -12.65 -23.92 -13.64
C CYS A 234 -13.00 -22.97 -14.77
N PHE A 235 -12.50 -23.26 -15.98
CA PHE A 235 -12.79 -22.50 -17.18
C PHE A 235 -13.77 -23.27 -18.06
N ASP A 236 -14.81 -22.60 -18.55
CA ASP A 236 -15.71 -23.16 -19.57
C ASP A 236 -14.91 -23.56 -20.81
N ASP A 237 -15.09 -24.79 -21.28
CA ASP A 237 -14.25 -25.40 -22.30
C ASP A 237 -14.41 -24.74 -23.69
N VAL A 238 -15.48 -23.97 -23.89
CA VAL A 238 -15.81 -23.32 -25.17
C VAL A 238 -15.42 -21.85 -25.17
N SER A 239 -15.84 -21.11 -24.15
CA SER A 239 -15.67 -19.66 -24.05
C SER A 239 -14.36 -19.26 -23.36
N GLY A 240 -13.77 -20.13 -22.55
CA GLY A 240 -12.61 -19.81 -21.71
C GLY A 240 -12.91 -18.90 -20.53
N ILE A 241 -14.19 -18.65 -20.22
CA ILE A 241 -14.60 -17.87 -19.05
C ILE A 241 -14.41 -18.71 -17.79
N ALA A 242 -13.86 -18.13 -16.73
CA ALA A 242 -13.82 -18.71 -15.40
C ALA A 242 -15.25 -18.74 -14.83
N VAL A 243 -15.75 -19.95 -14.53
CA VAL A 243 -17.14 -20.19 -14.14
C VAL A 243 -17.32 -20.73 -12.73
N ALA A 244 -16.25 -21.23 -12.12
CA ALA A 244 -16.26 -21.77 -10.75
C ALA A 244 -14.83 -21.93 -10.22
N PHE A 245 -14.72 -22.22 -8.92
CA PHE A 245 -13.52 -22.78 -8.31
C PHE A 245 -13.80 -24.19 -7.80
N VAL A 246 -12.82 -25.08 -7.94
CA VAL A 246 -12.80 -26.39 -7.27
C VAL A 246 -12.79 -26.16 -5.76
N ASP A 247 -13.64 -26.91 -5.05
CA ASP A 247 -13.88 -26.81 -3.60
C ASP A 247 -14.54 -25.49 -3.14
N ASP A 248 -15.30 -24.82 -4.02
CA ASP A 248 -16.13 -23.67 -3.64
C ASP A 248 -17.42 -24.12 -2.91
N PRO A 249 -17.59 -23.77 -1.61
CA PRO A 249 -18.81 -24.08 -0.85
C PRO A 249 -20.07 -23.34 -1.35
N GLY A 250 -19.93 -22.35 -2.25
CA GLY A 250 -21.02 -21.62 -2.89
C GLY A 250 -21.53 -22.23 -4.19
N SER A 251 -20.79 -23.15 -4.81
CA SER A 251 -21.25 -23.91 -5.97
C SER A 251 -22.31 -24.93 -5.52
N ASN A 252 -23.44 -25.01 -6.22
CA ASN A 252 -24.64 -25.75 -5.79
C ASN A 252 -24.31 -27.11 -5.14
N ALA A 253 -24.65 -27.23 -3.85
CA ALA A 253 -24.30 -28.32 -2.91
C ALA A 253 -24.74 -29.75 -3.30
N ASN A 254 -25.17 -29.98 -4.54
CA ASN A 254 -25.48 -31.28 -5.12
C ASN A 254 -24.33 -31.89 -5.92
N GLU A 255 -23.26 -31.14 -6.21
CA GLU A 255 -22.00 -31.69 -6.78
C GLU A 255 -20.92 -31.71 -5.70
N LYS A 256 -21.02 -32.66 -4.76
CA LYS A 256 -19.97 -32.98 -3.77
C LYS A 256 -18.75 -33.66 -4.40
N SER A 257 -18.24 -33.10 -5.49
CA SER A 257 -16.95 -33.48 -6.02
C SER A 257 -16.13 -32.21 -6.13
N GLY A 258 -14.92 -32.23 -5.60
CA GLY A 258 -13.87 -31.25 -5.92
C GLY A 258 -13.48 -31.32 -7.40
N SER A 259 -14.46 -31.16 -8.28
CA SER A 259 -14.40 -31.30 -9.73
C SER A 259 -15.18 -30.15 -10.35
N CYS A 260 -14.73 -29.69 -11.51
CA CYS A 260 -15.37 -28.59 -12.22
C CYS A 260 -16.79 -28.93 -12.70
N PRO A 261 -17.69 -27.93 -12.78
CA PRO A 261 -19.01 -28.10 -13.40
C PRO A 261 -18.91 -28.72 -14.79
N ARG A 262 -19.94 -29.48 -15.19
CA ARG A 262 -19.97 -30.13 -16.50
C ARG A 262 -19.75 -29.13 -17.64
N GLY A 263 -18.78 -29.41 -18.51
CA GLY A 263 -18.42 -28.54 -19.64
C GLY A 263 -17.34 -27.49 -19.30
N SER A 264 -16.72 -27.60 -18.13
CA SER A 264 -15.58 -26.80 -17.72
C SER A 264 -14.45 -27.67 -17.19
N THR A 265 -13.22 -27.18 -17.33
CA THR A 265 -12.01 -27.86 -16.84
C THR A 265 -11.11 -26.88 -16.09
N HIS A 266 -10.48 -27.36 -15.02
CA HIS A 266 -9.42 -26.60 -14.36
C HIS A 266 -8.07 -26.83 -15.02
N LYS A 267 -7.25 -25.78 -15.04
CA LYS A 267 -5.86 -25.84 -15.48
C LYS A 267 -5.03 -24.95 -14.59
N THR A 268 -3.77 -25.32 -14.37
CA THR A 268 -2.83 -24.44 -13.69
C THR A 268 -2.56 -23.22 -14.56
N THR A 269 -2.90 -22.04 -14.05
CA THR A 269 -2.62 -20.77 -14.73
C THR A 269 -1.10 -20.54 -14.80
N PRO A 270 -0.61 -19.73 -15.74
CA PRO A 270 0.69 -19.11 -15.60
C PRO A 270 0.80 -18.31 -14.30
N GLN A 271 2.03 -18.01 -13.87
CA GLN A 271 2.21 -17.12 -12.74
C GLN A 271 1.68 -15.72 -13.08
N MET A 272 1.06 -15.10 -12.09
CA MET A 272 0.49 -13.78 -12.19
C MET A 272 0.90 -12.90 -11.01
N LEU A 273 1.04 -11.61 -11.26
CA LEU A 273 1.37 -10.59 -10.29
C LEU A 273 0.30 -9.50 -10.33
N HIS A 274 -0.41 -9.35 -9.22
CA HIS A 274 -1.35 -8.25 -9.02
C HIS A 274 -0.61 -6.95 -8.74
N VAL A 275 -1.17 -5.84 -9.24
CA VAL A 275 -0.77 -4.47 -8.90
C VAL A 275 -2.04 -3.67 -8.60
N TRP A 276 -2.27 -3.37 -7.33
CA TRP A 276 -3.47 -2.65 -6.88
C TRP A 276 -3.32 -1.14 -7.06
N LEU A 277 -4.36 -0.50 -7.62
CA LEU A 277 -4.40 0.96 -7.85
C LEU A 277 -4.97 1.72 -6.65
N ILE A 278 -5.67 0.99 -5.79
CA ILE A 278 -6.23 1.40 -4.50
C ILE A 278 -5.43 0.73 -3.37
N ASP A 279 -5.54 1.28 -2.17
CA ASP A 279 -4.83 0.74 -1.00
C ASP A 279 -5.33 -0.66 -0.66
N ASN A 280 -4.38 -1.58 -0.48
CA ASN A 280 -4.63 -2.93 -0.02
C ASN A 280 -3.80 -3.15 1.26
N PRO A 281 -4.41 -3.47 2.41
CA PRO A 281 -3.71 -3.71 3.68
C PRO A 281 -2.58 -4.73 3.60
N ASP A 282 -2.71 -5.74 2.73
CA ASP A 282 -1.68 -6.77 2.53
C ASP A 282 -0.58 -6.33 1.54
N GLY A 283 -0.66 -5.08 1.05
CA GLY A 283 0.31 -4.44 0.18
C GLY A 283 -0.14 -4.35 -1.30
N PRO A 284 0.56 -3.53 -2.10
CA PRO A 284 0.16 -3.23 -3.47
C PRO A 284 0.29 -4.43 -4.44
N PHE A 285 0.93 -5.51 -4.02
CA PHE A 285 1.13 -6.74 -4.80
C PHE A 285 0.45 -7.97 -4.18
N ALA A 286 -0.43 -7.78 -3.18
CA ALA A 286 -1.15 -8.88 -2.57
C ALA A 286 -1.93 -9.69 -3.60
N SER A 287 -1.98 -11.03 -3.44
CA SER A 287 -2.64 -11.93 -4.39
C SER A 287 -4.16 -11.74 -4.48
N THR A 288 -4.78 -11.14 -3.48
CA THR A 288 -6.22 -10.89 -3.41
C THR A 288 -6.50 -9.49 -2.91
N MET A 289 -7.67 -8.94 -3.24
CA MET A 289 -8.13 -7.67 -2.67
C MET A 289 -8.74 -7.90 -1.29
N ALA A 290 -8.34 -7.07 -0.32
CA ALA A 290 -8.93 -7.11 1.01
C ALA A 290 -10.40 -6.64 0.95
N PRO A 291 -11.34 -7.40 1.51
CA PRO A 291 -12.76 -7.16 1.31
C PRO A 291 -13.29 -5.93 2.04
N ASP A 292 -12.71 -5.61 3.18
CA ASP A 292 -12.99 -4.41 3.96
C ASP A 292 -12.74 -3.12 3.16
N VAL A 293 -11.71 -3.10 2.31
CA VAL A 293 -11.41 -1.97 1.39
C VAL A 293 -12.57 -1.70 0.45
N LEU A 294 -13.23 -2.76 -0.02
CA LEU A 294 -14.35 -2.67 -0.96
C LEU A 294 -15.72 -2.63 -0.26
N GLY A 295 -15.74 -2.63 1.08
CA GLY A 295 -16.95 -2.69 1.89
C GLY A 295 -17.70 -4.01 1.79
N THR A 296 -16.98 -5.11 1.50
CA THR A 296 -17.51 -6.48 1.41
C THR A 296 -17.14 -7.27 2.67
N THR A 297 -17.95 -8.27 3.03
CA THR A 297 -17.76 -9.08 4.25
C THR A 297 -16.89 -10.31 4.04
N ALA A 298 -16.48 -10.60 2.80
CA ALA A 298 -15.72 -11.80 2.42
C ALA A 298 -14.67 -11.43 1.39
N ALA A 299 -13.46 -11.98 1.55
CA ALA A 299 -12.32 -11.74 0.67
C ALA A 299 -12.74 -12.00 -0.77
N ILE A 300 -12.42 -11.05 -1.65
CA ILE A 300 -12.72 -11.23 -3.06
C ILE A 300 -11.59 -12.06 -3.64
N THR A 301 -11.86 -13.36 -3.70
CA THR A 301 -11.01 -14.40 -4.27
C THR A 301 -11.23 -14.51 -5.77
#